data_AF-A0A382NHA6-F1
#
_entry.id   AF-A0A382NHA6-F1
#
_cell.length_a   1.000
_cell.length_b   1.000
_cell.length_c   1.000
_cell.angle_alpha   90.00
_cell.angle_beta   90.00
_cell.angle_gamma   90.00
#
_symmetry.space_group_name_H-M   'P 1'
#
loop_
_entity.id
_entity.type
_entity.pdbx_description
1 polymer ?
#
loop_
_entity_poly.entity_id
_entity_poly.type
_entity_poly.pdbx_seq_one_letter_code
_entity_poly.pdbx_strand_id
1 'polypeptide(L)'
;FSIGRKSKRLIEANGFENLRVSMADLLHGGAPLEERFNGFVNRVEGIDEKMRINFAGELLHFSNPGQYWLWTNWIWDPDANTGSLPLVIQEEVDLLGDNPGETYILVGKAMVQVNQVGQQRGFSRVGQGGFGIDVFLACVYAVYMYTVFRVKLSDEFNRILPALPELTRRVLGVQKMEL
;
A
#
# COMPACT_ATOMS: atom_id res chain seq x y z
N PHE A 1 -5.31 9.94 -0.37
CA PHE A 1 -4.63 8.87 -1.13
C PHE A 1 -3.84 9.38 -2.31
N SER A 2 -2.80 8.64 -2.70
CA SER A 2 -1.79 9.04 -3.67
C SER A 2 -2.40 9.38 -5.05
N ILE A 3 -3.49 8.69 -5.41
CA ILE A 3 -4.16 8.76 -6.71
C ILE A 3 -5.27 9.81 -6.82
N GLY A 4 -5.85 10.27 -5.71
CA GLY A 4 -6.89 11.30 -5.73
C GLY A 4 -6.44 12.60 -6.40
N ARG A 5 -5.15 12.94 -6.30
CA ARG A 5 -4.53 14.11 -6.96
C ARG A 5 -4.36 13.96 -8.47
N LYS A 6 -4.55 12.76 -9.01
CA LYS A 6 -4.38 12.40 -10.43
C LYS A 6 -5.70 12.03 -11.11
N SER A 7 -6.83 12.22 -10.42
CA SER A 7 -8.17 11.88 -10.92
C SER A 7 -8.47 12.47 -12.29
N LYS A 8 -8.16 13.75 -12.51
CA LYS A 8 -8.36 14.42 -13.80
C LYS A 8 -7.60 13.73 -14.94
N ARG A 9 -6.30 13.44 -14.73
CA ARG A 9 -5.45 12.75 -15.70
C ARG A 9 -5.93 11.33 -16.00
N LEU A 10 -6.40 10.61 -14.99
CA LEU A 10 -6.98 9.28 -15.16
C LEU A 10 -8.28 9.32 -15.99
N ILE A 11 -9.16 10.27 -15.70
CA ILE A 11 -10.41 10.45 -16.46
C ILE A 11 -10.13 10.86 -17.90
N GLU A 12 -9.17 11.76 -18.12
CA GLU A 12 -8.77 12.20 -19.47
C GLU A 12 -8.19 11.05 -20.31
N ALA A 13 -7.38 10.17 -19.72
CA ALA A 13 -6.75 9.06 -20.43
C ALA A 13 -7.69 7.88 -20.70
N ASN A 14 -8.59 7.57 -19.77
CA ASN A 14 -9.41 6.35 -19.84
C ASN A 14 -10.85 6.62 -20.29
N GLY A 15 -11.35 7.84 -20.07
CA GLY A 15 -12.78 8.13 -20.06
C GLY A 15 -13.44 7.66 -18.75
N PHE A 16 -14.43 8.42 -18.29
CA PHE A 16 -15.12 8.15 -17.03
C PHE A 16 -15.76 6.75 -16.98
N GLU A 17 -16.50 6.36 -18.04
CA GLU A 17 -17.21 5.08 -18.05
C GLU A 17 -16.29 3.86 -18.08
N ASN A 18 -15.22 3.90 -18.87
CA ASN A 18 -14.26 2.79 -18.90
C ASN A 18 -13.56 2.61 -17.55
N LEU A 19 -13.24 3.72 -16.88
CA LEU A 19 -12.66 3.70 -15.55
C LEU A 19 -13.66 3.11 -14.54
N ARG A 20 -14.93 3.56 -14.57
CA ARG A 20 -16.00 3.03 -13.72
C ARG A 20 -16.20 1.52 -13.92
N VAL A 21 -16.24 1.05 -15.16
CA VAL A 21 -16.38 -0.38 -15.49
C VAL A 21 -15.17 -1.17 -14.98
N SER A 22 -13.95 -0.67 -15.20
CA SER A 22 -12.74 -1.34 -14.73
C SER A 22 -12.67 -1.42 -13.21
N MET A 23 -13.08 -0.36 -12.50
CA MET A 23 -13.20 -0.37 -11.04
C MET A 23 -14.28 -1.34 -10.55
N ALA A 24 -15.44 -1.38 -11.20
CA ALA A 24 -16.51 -2.31 -10.84
C ALA A 24 -16.10 -3.78 -11.03
N ASP A 25 -15.40 -4.08 -12.13
CA ASP A 25 -14.85 -5.42 -12.40
C ASP A 25 -13.80 -5.81 -11.35
N LEU A 26 -12.89 -4.89 -11.00
CA LEU A 26 -11.92 -5.12 -9.92
C LEU A 26 -12.61 -5.43 -8.59
N LEU A 27 -13.61 -4.64 -8.19
CA LEU A 27 -14.22 -4.73 -6.85
C LEU A 27 -15.25 -5.85 -6.73
N HIS A 28 -16.00 -6.13 -7.80
CA HIS A 28 -17.21 -6.95 -7.76
C HIS A 28 -17.29 -8.02 -8.85
N GLY A 29 -16.28 -8.13 -9.72
CA GLY A 29 -16.23 -9.16 -10.75
C GLY A 29 -16.24 -10.57 -10.17
N GLY A 30 -16.79 -11.53 -10.91
CA GLY A 30 -16.89 -12.94 -10.50
C GLY A 30 -15.61 -13.76 -10.72
N ALA A 31 -14.63 -13.22 -11.44
CA ALA A 31 -13.36 -13.90 -11.70
C ALA A 31 -12.46 -13.96 -10.44
N PRO A 32 -11.47 -14.87 -10.40
CA PRO A 32 -10.46 -14.88 -9.35
C PRO A 32 -9.83 -13.51 -9.12
N LEU A 33 -9.46 -13.20 -7.87
CA LEU A 33 -8.93 -11.89 -7.49
C LEU A 33 -7.67 -11.51 -8.29
N GLU A 34 -6.78 -12.47 -8.52
CA GLU A 34 -5.59 -12.30 -9.36
C GLU A 34 -5.96 -11.81 -10.77
N GLU A 35 -6.90 -12.49 -11.43
CA GLU A 35 -7.35 -12.13 -12.78
C GLU A 35 -8.00 -10.74 -12.82
N ARG A 36 -8.83 -10.41 -11.82
CA ARG A 36 -9.43 -9.07 -11.69
C ARG A 36 -8.38 -7.98 -11.49
N PHE A 37 -7.38 -8.25 -10.66
CA PHE A 37 -6.28 -7.33 -10.38
C PHE A 37 -5.45 -7.07 -11.64
N ASN A 38 -5.04 -8.14 -12.33
CA ASN A 38 -4.31 -8.06 -13.60
C ASN A 38 -5.12 -7.34 -14.67
N GLY A 39 -6.41 -7.68 -14.79
CA GLY A 39 -7.32 -7.02 -15.72
C GLY A 39 -7.41 -5.51 -15.50
N PHE A 40 -7.45 -5.07 -14.24
CA PHE A 40 -7.42 -3.65 -13.91
C PHE A 40 -6.09 -2.99 -14.28
N VAL A 41 -4.95 -3.56 -13.87
CA VAL A 41 -3.61 -3.01 -14.15
C VAL A 41 -3.34 -2.88 -15.65
N ASN A 42 -3.83 -3.84 -16.44
CA ASN A 42 -3.67 -3.86 -17.90
C ASN A 42 -4.59 -2.87 -18.62
N ARG A 43 -5.80 -2.60 -18.11
CA ARG A 43 -6.77 -1.70 -18.75
C ARG A 43 -6.57 -0.23 -18.42
N VAL A 44 -6.07 0.10 -17.24
CA VAL A 44 -5.93 1.49 -16.80
C VAL A 44 -4.71 2.15 -17.46
N GLU A 45 -4.93 3.28 -18.09
CA GLU A 45 -3.90 4.06 -18.79
C GLU A 45 -3.67 5.43 -18.14
N GLY A 46 -2.69 6.17 -18.67
CA GLY A 46 -2.38 7.54 -18.25
C GLY A 46 -1.46 7.65 -17.05
N ILE A 47 -1.10 6.54 -16.39
CA ILE A 47 -0.12 6.47 -15.30
C ILE A 47 0.81 5.25 -15.51
N ASP A 48 2.00 5.27 -14.93
CA ASP A 48 2.90 4.11 -14.97
C ASP A 48 2.32 2.92 -14.22
N GLU A 49 2.85 1.74 -14.51
CA GLU A 49 2.37 0.47 -13.97
C GLU A 49 2.38 0.42 -12.44
N LYS A 50 3.46 0.88 -11.79
CA LYS A 50 3.53 0.92 -10.31
C LYS A 50 2.37 1.71 -9.72
N MET A 51 2.02 2.84 -10.33
CA MET A 51 0.87 3.62 -9.88
C MET A 51 -0.46 2.90 -10.11
N ARG A 52 -0.61 2.11 -11.17
CA ARG A 52 -1.82 1.30 -11.40
C ARG A 52 -1.95 0.19 -10.36
N ILE A 53 -0.85 -0.46 -10.01
CA ILE A 53 -0.79 -1.48 -8.96
C ILE A 53 -1.17 -0.87 -7.62
N ASN A 54 -0.57 0.26 -7.24
CA ASN A 54 -0.96 1.01 -6.05
C ASN A 54 -2.45 1.36 -6.08
N PHE A 55 -2.99 1.72 -7.25
CA PHE A 55 -4.40 2.08 -7.39
C PHE A 55 -5.32 0.89 -7.14
N ALA A 56 -5.01 -0.26 -7.73
CA ALA A 56 -5.78 -1.48 -7.51
C ALA A 56 -5.77 -1.87 -6.03
N GLY A 57 -4.59 -1.84 -5.38
CA GLY A 57 -4.44 -2.12 -3.96
C GLY A 57 -5.22 -1.15 -3.06
N GLU A 58 -5.11 0.16 -3.30
CA GLU A 58 -5.89 1.18 -2.59
C GLU A 58 -7.41 0.96 -2.78
N LEU A 59 -7.87 0.71 -4.01
CA LEU A 59 -9.30 0.50 -4.29
C LEU A 59 -9.87 -0.70 -3.56
N LEU A 60 -9.21 -1.86 -3.66
CA LEU A 60 -9.65 -3.08 -3.00
C LEU A 60 -9.69 -2.88 -1.48
N HIS A 61 -8.59 -2.41 -0.90
CA HIS A 61 -8.46 -2.26 0.53
C HIS A 61 -9.44 -1.24 1.11
N PHE A 62 -9.56 -0.03 0.55
CA PHE A 62 -10.50 0.96 1.09
C PHE A 62 -11.97 0.64 0.83
N SER A 63 -12.26 -0.26 -0.11
CA SER A 63 -13.63 -0.74 -0.33
C SER A 63 -14.02 -1.84 0.68
N ASN A 64 -13.08 -2.73 1.03
CA ASN A 64 -13.32 -3.77 2.03
C ASN A 64 -12.01 -4.16 2.76
N PRO A 65 -11.60 -3.42 3.81
CA PRO A 65 -10.33 -3.64 4.50
C PRO A 65 -10.31 -4.92 5.34
N GLY A 66 -11.47 -5.57 5.55
CA GLY A 66 -11.55 -6.88 6.19
C GLY A 66 -11.24 -8.04 5.24
N GLN A 67 -11.31 -7.82 3.93
CA GLN A 67 -11.10 -8.84 2.90
C GLN A 67 -9.82 -8.62 2.11
N TYR A 68 -9.43 -7.36 1.91
CA TYR A 68 -8.37 -6.98 1.01
C TYR A 68 -7.28 -6.18 1.73
N TRP A 69 -6.04 -6.33 1.27
CA TRP A 69 -4.86 -5.74 1.89
C TRP A 69 -4.43 -4.47 1.17
N LEU A 70 -3.91 -3.50 1.93
CA LEU A 70 -3.26 -2.36 1.33
C LEU A 70 -1.92 -2.82 0.77
N TRP A 71 -1.74 -2.77 -0.55
CA TRP A 71 -0.42 -2.88 -1.15
C TRP A 71 -0.12 -1.62 -1.96
N THR A 72 0.92 -0.92 -1.52
CA THR A 72 1.53 0.18 -2.26
C THR A 72 3.05 0.13 -2.10
N ASN A 73 3.81 0.88 -2.90
CA ASN A 73 5.28 0.84 -2.86
C ASN A 73 5.91 1.17 -1.48
N TRP A 74 5.24 1.90 -0.59
CA TRP A 74 5.78 2.14 0.76
C TRP A 74 5.66 0.90 1.66
N ILE A 75 4.69 0.01 1.38
CA ILE A 75 4.58 -1.30 2.02
C ILE A 75 5.65 -2.22 1.44
N TRP A 76 5.69 -2.32 0.12
CA TRP A 76 6.77 -3.02 -0.58
C TRP A 76 6.88 -2.56 -2.04
N ASP A 77 8.09 -2.16 -2.44
CA ASP A 77 8.49 -1.90 -3.82
C ASP A 77 9.36 -3.07 -4.31
N PRO A 78 8.87 -3.92 -5.23
CA PRO A 78 9.61 -5.10 -5.72
C PRO A 78 10.91 -4.72 -6.43
N ASP A 79 10.94 -3.62 -7.20
CA ASP A 79 12.12 -3.25 -7.99
C ASP A 79 13.31 -2.85 -7.12
N ALA A 80 13.03 -2.16 -6.02
CA ALA A 80 14.05 -1.68 -5.09
C ALA A 80 14.26 -2.62 -3.91
N ASN A 81 13.39 -3.62 -3.75
CA ASN A 81 13.23 -4.43 -2.55
C ASN A 81 13.24 -3.60 -1.25
N THR A 82 12.42 -2.53 -1.23
CA THR A 82 12.29 -1.64 -0.07
C THR A 82 10.84 -1.56 0.40
N GLY A 83 10.62 -0.98 1.57
CA GLY A 83 9.29 -0.81 2.16
C GLY A 83 9.28 -1.23 3.62
N SER A 84 8.10 -1.18 4.25
CA SER A 84 7.94 -1.64 5.63
C SER A 84 7.84 -3.16 5.75
N LEU A 85 7.19 -3.83 4.80
CA LEU A 85 6.92 -5.26 4.90
C LEU A 85 8.19 -6.12 4.93
N PRO A 86 9.21 -5.91 4.07
CA PRO A 86 10.46 -6.67 4.13
C PRO A 86 11.21 -6.57 5.47
N LEU A 87 10.95 -5.51 6.25
CA LEU A 87 11.63 -5.28 7.54
C LEU A 87 11.02 -6.09 8.69
N VAL A 88 9.86 -6.72 8.47
CA VAL A 88 9.09 -7.40 9.54
C VAL A 88 8.70 -8.83 9.20
N ILE A 89 8.92 -9.26 7.95
CA ILE A 89 8.76 -10.66 7.53
C ILE A 89 10.06 -11.45 7.74
N GLN A 90 9.95 -12.77 7.72
CA GLN A 90 11.12 -13.68 7.73
C GLN A 90 11.78 -13.69 6.35
N GLU A 91 13.09 -13.97 6.31
CA GLU A 91 13.89 -13.89 5.08
C GLU A 91 13.45 -14.89 3.99
N GLU A 92 12.79 -15.99 4.37
CA GLU A 92 12.36 -17.04 3.44
C GLU A 92 10.98 -16.81 2.80
N VAL A 93 10.31 -15.69 3.11
CA VAL A 93 8.98 -15.38 2.55
C VAL A 93 9.13 -14.77 1.16
N ASP A 94 8.73 -15.51 0.12
CA ASP A 94 8.65 -14.98 -1.23
C ASP A 94 7.40 -14.10 -1.40
N LEU A 95 7.62 -12.85 -1.79
CA LEU A 95 6.57 -11.87 -2.03
C LEU A 95 6.24 -11.71 -3.52
N LEU A 96 7.13 -12.16 -4.41
CA LEU A 96 7.02 -11.91 -5.85
C LEU A 96 6.31 -13.08 -6.54
N GLY A 97 5.23 -12.77 -7.25
CA GLY A 97 4.56 -13.74 -8.13
C GLY A 97 4.93 -13.51 -9.59
N ASP A 98 4.40 -14.36 -10.48
CA ASP A 98 4.63 -14.26 -11.93
C ASP A 98 3.94 -13.04 -12.54
N ASN A 99 2.93 -12.49 -11.86
CA ASN A 99 2.18 -11.32 -12.28
C ASN A 99 1.74 -10.43 -11.09
N PRO A 100 1.26 -9.19 -11.34
CA PRO A 100 0.85 -8.28 -10.27
C PRO A 100 -0.27 -8.82 -9.37
N GLY A 101 -1.22 -9.56 -9.92
CA GLY A 101 -2.33 -10.15 -9.16
C GLY A 101 -1.88 -11.26 -8.21
N GLU A 102 -0.98 -12.13 -8.65
CA GLU A 102 -0.38 -13.16 -7.80
C GLU A 102 0.49 -12.51 -6.70
N THR A 103 1.30 -11.53 -7.10
CA THR A 103 2.13 -10.74 -6.18
C THR A 103 1.28 -10.07 -5.09
N TYR A 104 0.12 -9.51 -5.45
CA TYR A 104 -0.82 -8.95 -4.49
C TYR A 104 -1.32 -9.98 -3.46
N ILE A 105 -1.60 -11.21 -3.90
CA ILE A 105 -2.02 -12.31 -3.03
C ILE A 105 -0.88 -12.72 -2.08
N LEU A 106 0.35 -12.84 -2.58
CA LEU A 106 1.52 -13.19 -1.76
C LEU A 106 1.82 -12.13 -0.69
N VAL A 107 1.82 -10.86 -1.08
CA VAL A 107 1.94 -9.72 -0.15
C VAL A 107 0.82 -9.78 0.91
N GLY A 108 -0.41 -10.05 0.49
CA GLY A 108 -1.55 -10.21 1.39
C GLY A 108 -1.36 -11.32 2.42
N LYS A 109 -0.91 -12.49 1.98
CA LYS A 109 -0.57 -13.62 2.87
C LYS A 109 0.51 -13.24 3.89
N ALA A 110 1.56 -12.56 3.45
CA ALA A 110 2.62 -12.08 4.33
C ALA A 110 2.08 -11.07 5.36
N MET A 111 1.22 -10.14 4.97
CA MET A 111 0.57 -9.20 5.91
C MET A 111 -0.31 -9.91 6.95
N VAL A 112 -1.01 -10.98 6.57
CA VAL A 112 -1.79 -11.82 7.51
C VAL A 112 -0.87 -12.47 8.53
N GLN A 113 0.28 -13.02 8.10
CA GLN A 113 1.26 -13.63 9.00
C GLN A 113 1.83 -12.61 9.98
N VAL A 114 2.23 -11.42 9.50
CA VAL A 114 2.73 -10.33 10.35
C VAL A 114 1.68 -9.92 11.38
N ASN A 115 0.42 -9.78 10.96
CA ASN A 115 -0.67 -9.42 11.86
C ASN A 115 -0.89 -10.50 12.94
N GLN A 116 -0.84 -11.79 12.58
CA GLN A 116 -0.98 -12.90 13.53
C GLN A 116 0.15 -12.92 14.57
N VAL A 117 1.41 -12.78 14.13
CA VAL A 117 2.56 -12.70 15.03
C VAL A 117 2.46 -11.46 15.93
N GLY A 118 2.04 -10.32 15.37
CA GLY A 118 1.80 -9.08 16.09
C GLY A 118 0.74 -9.23 17.20
N GLN A 119 -0.37 -9.91 16.90
CA GLN A 119 -1.43 -10.20 17.86
C GLN A 119 -0.95 -11.10 19.00
N GLN A 120 -0.19 -12.16 18.70
CA GLN A 120 0.36 -13.08 19.70
C GLN A 120 1.35 -12.39 20.65
N ARG A 121 2.09 -11.39 20.16
CA ARG A 121 3.09 -10.64 20.93
C ARG A 121 2.53 -9.39 21.62
N GLY A 122 1.22 -9.14 21.54
CA GLY A 122 0.54 -8.06 22.27
C GLY A 122 0.52 -6.68 21.59
N PHE A 123 0.87 -6.60 20.30
CA PHE A 123 0.72 -5.36 19.50
C PHE A 123 -0.75 -5.02 19.19
N SER A 124 -1.68 -5.94 19.49
CA SER A 124 -3.13 -5.83 19.32
C SER A 124 -3.82 -4.67 20.07
N ARG A 125 -3.09 -3.93 20.91
CA ARG A 125 -3.60 -2.69 21.52
C ARG A 125 -3.53 -1.46 20.62
N VAL A 126 -2.80 -1.50 19.49
CA VAL A 126 -2.50 -0.31 18.66
C VAL A 126 -3.41 -0.16 17.43
N GLY A 127 -4.37 -1.07 17.21
CA GLY A 127 -5.40 -0.87 16.18
C GLY A 127 -6.37 -2.03 16.15
N GLN A 128 -7.65 -1.76 16.45
CA GLN A 128 -8.72 -2.73 16.26
C GLN A 128 -9.26 -2.60 14.83
N GLY A 129 -9.54 -3.73 14.16
CA GLY A 129 -10.15 -3.77 12.82
C GLY A 129 -9.16 -3.88 11.66
N GLY A 130 -9.70 -3.76 10.43
CA GLY A 130 -8.98 -4.02 9.18
C GLY A 130 -7.78 -3.11 8.86
N PHE A 131 -7.60 -2.01 9.61
CA PHE A 131 -6.53 -1.03 9.39
C PHE A 131 -5.35 -1.12 10.37
N GLY A 132 -5.42 -2.00 11.38
CA GLY A 132 -4.38 -2.05 12.43
C GLY A 132 -3.00 -2.39 11.88
N ILE A 133 -2.94 -3.31 10.90
CA ILE A 133 -1.70 -3.67 10.21
C ILE A 133 -1.13 -2.51 9.40
N ASP A 134 -1.98 -1.67 8.79
CA ASP A 134 -1.52 -0.53 7.99
C ASP A 134 -0.87 0.53 8.87
N VAL A 135 -1.46 0.81 10.04
CA VAL A 135 -0.89 1.72 11.04
C VAL A 135 0.46 1.19 11.53
N PHE A 136 0.53 -0.11 11.84
CA PHE A 136 1.79 -0.74 12.26
C PHE A 136 2.88 -0.61 11.19
N LEU A 137 2.57 -1.00 9.94
CA LEU A 137 3.51 -0.92 8.83
C LEU A 137 3.89 0.54 8.52
N ALA A 138 2.97 1.49 8.67
CA ALA A 138 3.28 2.91 8.49
C ALA A 138 4.26 3.42 9.55
N CYS A 139 4.13 2.96 10.80
CA CYS A 139 5.12 3.25 11.86
C CYS A 139 6.49 2.67 11.53
N VAL A 140 6.55 1.41 11.08
CA VAL A 140 7.80 0.77 10.62
C VAL A 140 8.43 1.56 9.48
N TYR A 141 7.62 1.94 8.48
CA TYR A 141 8.10 2.74 7.36
C TYR A 141 8.60 4.12 7.80
N ALA A 142 7.91 4.78 8.73
CA ALA A 142 8.33 6.07 9.28
C ALA A 142 9.70 5.97 9.98
N VAL A 143 9.94 4.91 10.76
CA VAL A 143 11.24 4.65 11.40
C VAL A 143 12.32 4.35 10.37
N TYR A 144 12.02 3.53 9.36
CA TYR A 144 12.91 3.25 8.25
C TYR A 144 13.32 4.54 7.52
N MET A 145 12.34 5.33 7.07
CA MET A 145 12.57 6.59 6.38
C MET A 145 13.36 7.58 7.24
N TYR A 146 13.01 7.70 8.52
CA TYR A 146 13.74 8.57 9.45
C TYR A 146 15.21 8.15 9.58
N THR A 147 15.48 6.84 9.69
CA THR A 147 16.83 6.30 9.78
C THR A 147 17.62 6.53 8.49
N VAL A 148 17.05 6.18 7.34
CA VAL A 148 17.68 6.37 6.03
C VAL A 148 17.97 7.84 5.77
N PHE A 149 17.04 8.74 6.09
CA PHE A 149 17.25 10.17 5.93
C PHE A 149 18.33 10.70 6.87
N ARG A 150 18.34 10.29 8.14
CA ARG A 150 19.39 10.72 9.08
C ARG A 150 20.79 10.29 8.65
N VAL A 151 20.92 9.12 8.03
CA VAL A 151 22.22 8.62 7.55
C VAL A 151 22.66 9.30 6.25
N LYS A 152 21.71 9.68 5.38
CA LYS A 152 22.01 10.22 4.04
C LYS A 152 22.03 11.75 3.95
N LEU A 153 21.44 12.46 4.92
CA LEU A 153 21.31 13.92 4.89
C LEU A 153 22.26 14.59 5.89
N SER A 154 22.70 15.80 5.55
CA SER A 154 23.50 16.64 6.43
C SER A 154 22.74 17.02 7.71
N ASP A 155 23.47 17.39 8.76
CA ASP A 155 22.87 17.79 10.05
C ASP A 155 21.86 18.94 9.94
N GLU A 156 22.00 19.79 8.93
CA GLU A 156 21.08 20.89 8.64
C GLU A 156 19.73 20.40 8.08
N PHE A 157 19.74 19.36 7.24
CA PHE A 157 18.53 18.70 6.75
C PHE A 157 17.85 17.84 7.83
N ASN A 158 18.62 17.31 8.79
CA ASN A 158 18.05 16.57 9.92
C ASN A 158 17.13 17.45 10.81
N ARG A 159 17.32 18.78 10.81
CA ARG A 159 16.47 19.72 11.55
C ARG A 159 15.09 19.94 10.92
N ILE A 160 14.91 19.64 9.64
CA ILE A 160 13.63 19.80 8.93
C ILE A 160 12.85 18.49 8.79
N LEU A 161 13.39 17.37 9.30
CA LEU A 161 12.70 16.09 9.29
C LEU A 161 11.47 16.15 10.21
N PRO A 162 10.27 15.81 9.72
CA PRO A 162 9.07 15.75 10.54
C PRO A 162 9.22 14.70 11.66
N ALA A 163 8.54 14.91 12.78
CA ALA A 163 8.50 13.93 13.85
C ALA A 163 7.82 12.62 13.37
N LEU A 164 8.17 11.48 13.98
CA LEU A 164 7.64 10.16 13.59
C LEU A 164 6.09 10.11 13.51
N PRO A 165 5.32 10.70 14.44
CA PRO A 165 3.86 10.72 14.33
C PRO A 165 3.35 11.53 13.13
N GLU A 166 4.09 12.55 12.70
CA GLU A 166 3.76 13.32 11.50
C GLU A 166 4.10 12.53 10.23
N LEU A 167 5.28 11.90 10.18
CA LEU A 167 5.66 11.02 9.07
C LEU A 167 4.63 9.89 8.87
N THR A 168 4.22 9.24 9.95
CA THR A 168 3.21 8.17 9.93
C THR A 168 1.89 8.68 9.33
N ARG A 169 1.41 9.85 9.78
CA ARG A 169 0.19 10.49 9.24
C ARG A 169 0.32 10.89 7.77
N ARG A 170 1.51 11.31 7.32
CA ARG A 170 1.79 11.61 5.90
C ARG A 170 1.75 10.35 5.04
N VAL A 171 2.35 9.25 5.51
CA VAL A 171 2.35 7.94 4.82
C VAL A 171 0.93 7.41 4.65
N LEU A 172 0.12 7.47 5.71
CA LEU A 172 -1.30 7.09 5.68
C LEU A 172 -2.17 8.10 4.91
N GLY A 173 -1.64 9.27 4.55
CA GLY A 173 -2.38 10.31 3.81
C GLY A 173 -3.44 11.05 4.64
N VAL A 174 -3.38 11.00 5.97
CA VAL A 174 -4.38 11.56 6.90
C VAL A 174 -3.96 12.90 7.55
N GLN A 175 -2.79 13.45 7.20
CA GLN A 175 -2.22 14.64 7.84
C GLN A 175 -3.17 15.87 7.86
N LYS A 176 -4.02 16.02 6.85
CA LYS A 176 -4.93 17.18 6.68
C LYS A 176 -6.38 16.88 7.04
N MET A 177 -6.68 15.70 7.59
CA MET A 177 -8.02 15.38 8.03
C MET A 177 -8.20 16.00 9.41
N GLU A 178 -9.05 17.03 9.52
CA GLU A 178 -9.48 17.53 10.82
C GLU A 178 -10.29 16.44 11.53
N LEU A 179 -10.07 16.28 12.84
CA LEU A 179 -10.81 15.36 13.71
C LEU A 179 -12.14 15.95 14.13
#